data_AF-A0A3G8JGA0-F1
#
_entry.id   AF-A0A3G8JGA0-F1
#
_cell.length_a   1.000
_cell.length_b   1.000
_cell.length_c   1.000
_cell.angle_alpha   90.00
_cell.angle_beta   90.00
_cell.angle_gamma   90.00
#
_symmetry.space_group_name_H-M   'P 1'
#
loop_
_entity.id
_entity.type
_entity.pdbx_description
1 polymer ?
#
loop_
_entity_poly.entity_id
_entity_poly.type
_entity_poly.pdbx_seq_one_letter_code
_entity_poly.pdbx_strand_id
1 'polypeptide(L)'
;MTTASADLGPTALPVPPEVRALADELAPGRWPTADVAAVRESAARCRDLAARAAALAADVDGAHRDHATGSGDFHEGISRGHHELTGSSSTGLGRLTGRLEAAASALEDYADAAVSAHNEMAVIASVADRERLRSDLLSTLGDDSARVVAAGAGRMALTAAGDDYTDQANDAGQRHHDGDQPPPAATSGMMPFSALGGLAAGAGALAGRHAGAGMIDESSLAEIDSDWLQRRAAQLQAGLPSSVAGSVRMAIGVGTATDGSRAVVVGTSDPYPYEREGTELGPGETLVGNGRAAELAIVDHMIRTGVDPHAIAAATPMSSETMGALMGTGAELFAPDDGAEPGVHWLPDDGGDQS
;
A
#
# COMPACT_ATOMS: atom_id res chain seq x y z
N MET A 1 42.77 10.32 -7.83
CA MET A 1 41.57 10.65 -8.63
C MET A 1 41.27 9.45 -9.49
N THR A 2 40.51 8.51 -8.94
CA THR A 2 40.03 7.33 -9.68
C THR A 2 38.62 7.70 -10.10
N THR A 3 38.42 7.98 -11.39
CA THR A 3 37.10 8.18 -11.97
C THR A 3 36.33 6.88 -11.78
N ALA A 4 35.40 6.87 -10.82
CA ALA A 4 34.41 5.82 -10.70
C ALA A 4 33.69 5.75 -12.05
N SER A 5 33.86 4.61 -12.74
CA SER A 5 33.03 4.28 -13.89
C SER A 5 31.60 4.26 -13.35
N ALA A 6 30.79 5.24 -13.74
CA ALA A 6 29.37 5.22 -13.43
C ALA A 6 28.84 3.94 -14.06
N ASP A 7 28.51 2.97 -13.21
CA ASP A 7 27.84 1.75 -13.63
C ASP A 7 26.44 2.19 -14.05
N LEU A 8 26.33 2.57 -15.33
CA LEU A 8 25.08 2.94 -15.94
C LEU A 8 24.33 1.63 -16.10
N GLY A 9 23.50 1.32 -15.09
CA GLY A 9 22.63 0.15 -15.10
C GLY A 9 21.83 0.04 -16.40
N PRO A 10 21.18 -1.11 -16.64
CA PRO A 10 20.56 -1.44 -17.91
C PRO A 10 19.68 -0.28 -18.42
N THR A 11 19.74 -0.04 -19.73
CA THR A 11 18.98 1.01 -20.42
C THR A 11 17.86 0.38 -21.25
N ALA A 12 16.67 0.99 -21.22
CA ALA A 12 15.53 0.53 -21.99
C ALA A 12 15.80 0.67 -23.50
N LEU A 13 15.53 -0.40 -24.24
CA LEU A 13 15.64 -0.42 -25.70
C LEU A 13 14.54 0.46 -26.32
N PRO A 14 14.86 1.23 -27.37
CA PRO A 14 13.83 1.94 -28.12
C PRO A 14 12.94 0.95 -28.84
N VAL A 15 11.62 1.08 -28.66
CA VAL A 15 10.61 0.20 -29.29
C VAL A 15 9.82 0.99 -30.32
N PRO A 16 9.70 0.52 -31.58
CA PRO A 16 8.85 1.16 -32.57
C PRO A 16 7.39 1.24 -32.10
N PRO A 17 6.64 2.31 -32.46
CA PRO A 17 5.26 2.49 -32.01
C PRO A 17 4.34 1.37 -32.50
N GLU A 18 4.62 0.76 -33.66
CA GLU A 18 3.83 -0.36 -34.18
C GLU A 18 4.01 -1.62 -33.32
N VAL A 19 5.24 -1.92 -32.90
CA VAL A 19 5.55 -3.06 -32.03
C VAL A 19 4.92 -2.86 -30.65
N ARG A 20 4.92 -1.61 -30.16
CA ARG A 20 4.28 -1.24 -28.91
C ARG A 20 2.76 -1.45 -28.98
N ALA A 21 2.11 -0.94 -30.03
CA ALA A 21 0.68 -1.09 -30.22
C ALA A 21 0.26 -2.57 -30.32
N LEU A 22 1.07 -3.39 -31.02
CA LEU A 22 0.84 -4.84 -31.09
C LEU A 22 0.94 -5.51 -29.72
N ALA A 23 1.92 -5.13 -28.89
CA ALA A 23 2.05 -5.68 -27.55
C ALA A 23 0.83 -5.33 -26.68
N ASP A 24 0.34 -4.09 -26.76
CA ASP A 24 -0.86 -3.65 -26.04
C ASP A 24 -2.14 -4.36 -26.55
N GLU A 25 -2.23 -4.67 -27.84
CA GLU A 25 -3.33 -5.47 -28.40
C GLU A 25 -3.29 -6.93 -27.91
N LEU A 26 -2.10 -7.53 -27.88
CA LEU A 26 -1.94 -8.95 -27.52
C LEU A 26 -2.05 -9.19 -26.01
N ALA A 27 -1.49 -8.30 -25.18
CA ALA A 27 -1.41 -8.40 -23.73
C ALA A 27 -1.67 -7.03 -23.07
N PRO A 28 -2.93 -6.57 -23.03
CA PRO A 28 -3.27 -5.23 -22.54
C PRO A 28 -2.86 -5.02 -21.08
N GLY A 29 -2.22 -3.88 -20.80
CA GLY A 29 -1.83 -3.48 -19.45
C GLY A 29 -0.62 -4.21 -18.87
N ARG A 30 0.03 -5.11 -19.63
CA ARG A 30 1.19 -5.89 -19.14
C ARG A 30 2.54 -5.22 -19.34
N TRP A 31 2.61 -4.20 -20.18
CA TRP A 31 3.88 -3.56 -20.47
C TRP A 31 4.35 -2.64 -19.33
N PRO A 32 5.65 -2.65 -18.95
CA PRO A 32 6.22 -1.75 -17.95
C PRO A 32 6.04 -0.26 -18.27
N THR A 33 5.26 0.46 -17.46
CA THR A 33 5.02 1.90 -17.61
C THR A 33 5.82 2.76 -16.62
N ALA A 34 6.70 2.14 -15.83
CA ALA A 34 7.50 2.83 -14.83
C ALA A 34 8.43 3.88 -15.46
N ASP A 35 8.43 5.09 -14.91
CA ASP A 35 9.44 6.09 -15.22
C ASP A 35 10.75 5.73 -14.49
N VAL A 36 11.58 4.94 -15.16
CA VAL A 36 12.87 4.45 -14.65
C VAL A 36 13.78 5.60 -14.21
N ALA A 37 13.75 6.74 -14.92
CA ALA A 37 14.57 7.89 -14.58
C ALA A 37 14.11 8.52 -13.26
N ALA A 38 12.81 8.72 -13.08
CA ALA A 38 12.23 9.24 -11.84
C ALA A 38 12.44 8.29 -10.65
N VAL A 39 12.38 6.97 -10.87
CA VAL A 39 12.66 5.97 -9.83
C VAL A 39 14.13 6.05 -9.40
N ARG A 40 15.07 6.08 -10.35
CA ARG A 40 16.51 6.20 -10.04
C ARG A 40 16.84 7.54 -9.35
N GLU A 41 16.20 8.64 -9.75
CA GLU A 41 16.31 9.92 -9.04
C GLU A 41 15.83 9.82 -7.60
N SER A 42 14.74 9.08 -7.35
CA SER A 42 14.21 8.86 -6.01
C SER A 42 15.16 8.02 -5.16
N ALA A 43 15.78 6.97 -5.71
CA ALA A 43 16.84 6.21 -5.04
C ALA A 43 18.04 7.10 -4.65
N ALA A 44 18.47 7.98 -5.56
CA ALA A 44 19.54 8.93 -5.28
C ALA A 44 19.18 9.90 -4.14
N ARG A 45 17.93 10.38 -4.07
CA ARG A 45 17.45 11.23 -2.97
C ARG A 45 17.44 10.48 -1.64
N CYS A 46 17.04 9.22 -1.61
CA CYS A 46 17.11 8.38 -0.41
C CYS A 46 18.56 8.24 0.10
N ARG A 47 19.54 8.04 -0.79
CA ARG A 47 20.96 8.00 -0.39
C ARG A 47 21.49 9.34 0.11
N ASP A 48 21.09 10.45 -0.50
CA ASP A 48 21.48 11.78 -0.02
C ASP A 48 20.93 12.02 1.40
N LEU A 49 19.68 11.63 1.66
CA LEU A 49 19.07 11.69 2.99
C LEU A 49 19.81 10.79 3.99
N ALA A 50 20.19 9.57 3.58
CA ALA A 50 20.95 8.65 4.42
C ALA A 50 22.32 9.24 4.80
N ALA A 51 23.03 9.83 3.84
CA ALA A 51 24.31 10.49 4.06
C ALA A 51 24.17 11.69 5.04
N ARG A 52 23.10 12.48 4.91
CA ARG A 52 22.82 13.59 5.83
C ARG A 52 22.48 13.09 7.25
N ALA A 53 21.71 12.02 7.37
CA ALA A 53 21.39 11.41 8.66
C ALA A 53 22.64 10.85 9.35
N ALA A 54 23.53 10.21 8.59
CA ALA A 54 24.82 9.73 9.09
C ALA A 54 25.74 10.89 9.53
N ALA A 55 25.80 11.98 8.76
CA ALA A 55 26.54 13.18 9.13
C ALA A 55 26.00 13.80 10.42
N LEU A 56 24.68 13.92 10.55
CA LEU A 56 24.03 14.41 11.78
C LEU A 56 24.35 13.52 12.98
N ALA A 57 24.35 12.19 12.81
CA ALA A 57 24.74 11.28 13.88
C ALA A 57 26.19 11.50 14.34
N ALA A 58 27.10 11.73 13.39
CA ALA A 58 28.50 12.05 13.69
C ALA A 58 28.66 13.40 14.40
N ASP A 59 27.88 14.42 14.01
CA ASP A 59 27.87 15.73 14.66
C ASP A 59 27.36 15.64 16.11
N VAL A 60 26.28 14.86 16.34
CA VAL A 60 25.73 14.62 17.68
C VAL A 60 26.73 13.86 18.55
N ASP A 61 27.39 12.84 18.01
CA ASP A 61 28.43 12.09 18.73
C ASP A 61 29.65 12.97 19.05
N GLY A 62 30.06 13.83 18.12
CA GLY A 62 31.10 14.84 18.36
C GLY A 62 30.74 15.81 19.49
N ALA A 63 29.54 16.39 19.42
CA ALA A 63 29.05 17.31 20.45
C ALA A 63 28.91 16.64 21.82
N HIS A 64 28.48 15.38 21.86
CA HIS A 64 28.44 14.62 23.11
C HIS A 64 29.86 14.43 23.67
N ARG A 65 30.83 13.98 22.86
CA ARG A 65 32.22 13.80 23.30
C ARG A 65 32.86 15.09 23.83
N ASP A 66 32.56 16.24 23.22
CA ASP A 66 33.10 17.54 23.63
C ASP A 66 32.51 18.04 24.96
N HIS A 67 31.31 17.57 25.33
CA HIS A 67 30.57 18.03 26.51
C HIS A 67 30.26 16.93 27.54
N ALA A 68 30.76 15.71 27.35
CA ALA A 68 30.48 14.54 28.20
C ALA A 68 31.16 14.57 29.60
N THR A 69 31.55 15.75 30.09
CA THR A 69 32.10 15.88 31.44
C THR A 69 30.99 16.29 32.42
N GLY A 70 30.64 15.40 33.35
CA GLY A 70 29.59 15.64 34.34
C GLY A 70 29.31 14.42 35.20
N SER A 71 28.50 14.60 36.25
CA SER A 71 28.02 13.51 37.09
C SER A 71 26.60 13.79 37.60
N GLY A 72 25.88 12.73 38.00
CA GLY A 72 24.51 12.79 38.51
C GLY A 72 23.44 12.45 37.47
N ASP A 73 22.20 12.31 37.94
CA ASP A 73 21.05 11.75 37.20
C ASP A 73 20.78 12.46 35.86
N PHE A 74 20.98 13.79 35.80
CA PHE A 74 20.80 14.56 34.58
C PHE A 74 21.83 14.20 33.50
N HIS A 75 23.10 14.04 33.88
CA HIS A 75 24.16 13.63 32.97
C HIS A 75 23.94 12.19 32.47
N GLU A 76 23.55 11.28 33.36
CA GLU A 76 23.19 9.91 32.98
C GLU A 76 21.99 9.88 32.01
N GLY A 77 21.00 10.75 32.22
CA GLY A 77 19.88 10.94 31.30
C GLY A 77 20.33 11.37 29.89
N ILE A 78 21.24 12.34 29.79
CA ILE A 78 21.81 12.79 28.51
C ILE A 78 22.59 11.67 27.83
N SER A 79 23.46 10.97 28.56
CA SER A 79 24.28 9.88 28.01
C SER A 79 23.43 8.71 27.51
N ARG A 80 22.33 8.40 28.22
CA ARG A 80 21.35 7.40 27.77
C ARG A 80 20.62 7.83 26.49
N GLY A 81 20.11 9.07 26.45
CA GLY A 81 19.45 9.60 25.25
C GLY A 81 20.39 9.67 24.04
N HIS A 82 21.66 10.01 24.25
CA HIS A 82 22.70 9.92 23.22
C HIS A 82 22.85 8.49 22.70
N HIS A 83 23.01 7.51 23.60
CA HIS A 83 23.15 6.11 23.22
C HIS A 83 21.90 5.58 22.45
N GLU A 84 20.70 6.01 22.82
CA GLU A 84 19.46 5.69 22.10
C GLU A 84 19.40 6.33 20.70
N LEU A 85 20.05 7.47 20.48
CA LEU A 85 20.06 8.19 19.21
C LEU A 85 21.17 7.74 18.25
N THR A 86 22.37 7.50 18.75
CA THR A 86 23.60 7.28 17.96
C THR A 86 24.35 5.99 18.32
N GLY A 87 23.96 5.31 19.41
CA GLY A 87 24.75 4.26 20.04
C GLY A 87 24.92 2.97 19.24
N SER A 88 24.09 2.71 18.22
CA SER A 88 24.28 1.58 17.30
C SER A 88 23.65 1.84 15.94
N SER A 89 23.99 0.99 14.96
CA SER A 89 23.33 0.94 13.65
C SER A 89 21.85 0.53 13.72
N SER A 90 21.39 0.00 14.85
CA SER A 90 20.01 -0.45 15.06
C SER A 90 19.15 0.54 15.86
N THR A 91 19.72 1.66 16.33
CA THR A 91 19.02 2.70 17.11
C THR A 91 18.93 4.02 16.36
N GLY A 92 18.00 4.88 16.80
CA GLY A 92 17.76 6.25 16.30
C GLY A 92 18.14 6.51 14.85
N LEU A 93 19.23 7.27 14.67
CA LEU A 93 19.72 7.72 13.36
C LEU A 93 20.36 6.60 12.55
N GLY A 94 21.03 5.64 13.19
CA GLY A 94 21.61 4.48 12.49
C GLY A 94 20.54 3.63 11.81
N ARG A 95 19.42 3.40 12.50
CA ARG A 95 18.26 2.70 11.94
C ARG A 95 17.65 3.47 10.77
N LEU A 96 17.54 4.79 10.89
CA LEU A 96 17.02 5.64 9.81
C LEU A 96 17.90 5.56 8.56
N THR A 97 19.22 5.69 8.72
CA THR A 97 20.19 5.55 7.63
C THR A 97 20.05 4.20 6.94
N GLY A 98 20.03 3.10 7.70
CA GLY A 98 19.86 1.76 7.14
C GLY A 98 18.55 1.60 6.38
N ARG A 99 17.43 2.17 6.86
CA ARG A 99 16.14 2.15 6.15
C ARG A 99 16.16 2.94 4.85
N LEU A 100 16.83 4.10 4.84
CA LEU A 100 16.96 4.92 3.64
C LEU A 100 17.85 4.24 2.58
N GLU A 101 18.92 3.57 3.01
CA GLU A 101 19.77 2.78 2.13
C GLU A 101 19.03 1.56 1.56
N ALA A 102 18.30 0.82 2.40
CA ALA A 102 17.46 -0.29 1.96
C ALA A 102 16.40 0.15 0.95
N ALA A 103 15.73 1.29 1.20
CA ALA A 103 14.76 1.86 0.27
C ALA A 103 15.40 2.28 -1.06
N ALA A 104 16.60 2.87 -1.03
CA ALA A 104 17.33 3.22 -2.24
C ALA A 104 17.68 1.98 -3.08
N SER A 105 18.15 0.90 -2.45
CA SER A 105 18.46 -0.36 -3.14
C SER A 105 17.21 -1.01 -3.73
N ALA A 106 16.09 -1.04 -3.00
CA ALA A 106 14.83 -1.58 -3.51
C ALA A 106 14.31 -0.80 -4.74
N LEU A 107 14.45 0.53 -4.74
CA LEU A 107 14.08 1.37 -5.89
C LEU A 107 14.97 1.09 -7.11
N GLU A 108 16.26 0.83 -6.92
CA GLU A 108 17.15 0.47 -8.02
C GLU A 108 16.88 -0.92 -8.57
N ASP A 109 16.68 -1.91 -7.70
CA ASP A 109 16.30 -3.26 -8.10
C ASP A 109 14.99 -3.25 -8.92
N TYR A 110 14.02 -2.43 -8.49
CA TYR A 110 12.77 -2.22 -9.24
C TYR A 110 13.00 -1.56 -10.60
N ALA A 111 13.86 -0.53 -10.65
CA ALA A 111 14.21 0.15 -11.89
C ALA A 111 14.86 -0.82 -12.90
N ASP A 112 15.75 -1.69 -12.42
CA ASP A 112 16.45 -2.68 -13.25
C ASP A 112 15.52 -3.82 -13.70
N ALA A 113 14.59 -4.25 -12.85
CA ALA A 113 13.52 -5.18 -13.22
C ALA A 113 12.62 -4.59 -14.31
N ALA A 114 12.22 -3.32 -14.18
CA ALA A 114 11.40 -2.63 -15.18
C ALA A 114 12.10 -2.51 -16.53
N VAL A 115 13.41 -2.20 -16.55
CA VAL A 115 14.18 -2.15 -17.80
C VAL A 115 14.33 -3.53 -18.41
N SER A 116 14.62 -4.55 -17.59
CA SER A 116 14.79 -5.93 -18.07
C SER A 116 13.51 -6.45 -18.71
N ALA A 117 12.37 -6.28 -18.02
CA ALA A 117 11.05 -6.63 -18.53
C ALA A 117 10.70 -5.86 -19.81
N HIS A 118 10.99 -4.55 -19.86
CA HIS A 118 10.76 -3.75 -21.07
C HIS A 118 11.56 -4.29 -22.25
N ASN A 119 12.83 -4.63 -22.04
CA ASN A 119 13.71 -5.17 -23.08
C ASN A 119 13.26 -6.56 -23.56
N GLU A 120 12.84 -7.42 -22.63
CA GLU A 120 12.31 -8.74 -22.94
C GLU A 120 11.00 -8.65 -23.75
N MET A 121 10.04 -7.86 -23.27
CA MET A 121 8.76 -7.65 -23.96
C MET A 121 8.96 -6.99 -25.33
N ALA A 122 9.94 -6.11 -25.49
CA ALA A 122 10.31 -5.54 -26.80
C ALA A 122 10.78 -6.62 -27.79
N VAL A 123 11.59 -7.56 -27.34
CA VAL A 123 12.04 -8.68 -28.18
C VAL A 123 10.86 -9.60 -28.53
N ILE A 124 10.05 -9.98 -27.54
CA ILE A 124 8.87 -10.85 -27.75
C ILE A 124 7.90 -10.19 -28.74
N ALA A 125 7.58 -8.91 -28.56
CA ALA A 125 6.68 -8.17 -29.43
C ALA A 125 7.23 -8.04 -30.85
N SER A 126 8.55 -7.83 -31.01
CA SER A 126 9.19 -7.78 -32.33
C SER A 126 9.13 -9.12 -33.06
N VAL A 127 9.30 -10.23 -32.32
CA VAL A 127 9.14 -11.59 -32.88
C VAL A 127 7.67 -11.83 -33.25
N ALA A 128 6.73 -11.43 -32.40
CA ALA A 128 5.30 -11.55 -32.67
C ALA A 128 4.88 -10.76 -33.92
N ASP A 129 5.40 -9.53 -34.12
CA ASP A 129 5.13 -8.75 -35.32
C ASP A 129 5.70 -9.42 -36.58
N ARG A 130 6.93 -9.95 -36.50
CA ARG A 130 7.52 -10.71 -37.60
C ARG A 130 6.68 -11.94 -37.98
N GLU A 131 6.23 -12.72 -36.99
CA GLU A 131 5.38 -13.90 -37.24
C GLU A 131 3.98 -13.49 -37.73
N ARG A 132 3.45 -12.35 -37.30
CA ARG A 132 2.21 -11.77 -37.83
C ARG A 132 2.36 -11.43 -39.31
N LEU A 133 3.41 -10.71 -39.70
CA LEU A 133 3.70 -10.38 -41.10
C LEU A 133 3.91 -11.63 -41.96
N ARG A 134 4.59 -12.65 -41.42
CA ARG A 134 4.76 -13.94 -42.10
C ARG A 134 3.43 -14.66 -42.29
N SER A 135 2.57 -14.64 -41.27
CA SER A 135 1.24 -15.26 -41.32
C SER A 135 0.30 -14.52 -42.26
N ASP A 136 0.42 -13.19 -42.37
CA ASP A 136 -0.29 -12.39 -43.37
C ASP A 136 0.08 -12.84 -44.79
N LEU A 137 1.37 -13.09 -45.06
CA LEU A 137 1.81 -13.65 -46.33
C LEU A 137 1.27 -15.06 -46.59
N LEU A 138 1.27 -15.95 -45.59
CA LEU A 138 0.73 -17.31 -45.73
C LEU A 138 -0.80 -17.33 -45.93
N SER A 139 -1.50 -16.40 -45.29
CA SER A 139 -2.94 -16.18 -45.49
C SER A 139 -3.24 -15.82 -46.94
N THR A 140 -2.41 -15.01 -47.61
CA THR A 140 -2.59 -14.74 -49.06
C THR A 140 -2.44 -15.99 -49.93
N LEU A 141 -1.79 -17.04 -49.42
CA LEU A 141 -1.64 -18.35 -50.07
C LEU A 141 -2.75 -19.35 -49.65
N GLY A 142 -3.70 -18.92 -48.83
CA GLY A 142 -4.87 -19.71 -48.42
C GLY A 142 -4.72 -20.46 -47.09
N ASP A 143 -3.69 -20.17 -46.29
CA ASP A 143 -3.50 -20.77 -44.97
C ASP A 143 -3.70 -19.74 -43.84
N ASP A 144 -4.94 -19.61 -43.38
CA ASP A 144 -5.31 -18.71 -42.28
C ASP A 144 -4.95 -19.26 -40.89
N SER A 145 -4.57 -20.55 -40.78
CA SER A 145 -4.28 -21.18 -39.50
C SER A 145 -3.01 -20.62 -38.84
N ALA A 146 -2.05 -20.17 -39.65
CA ALA A 146 -0.80 -19.57 -39.20
C ALA A 146 -1.01 -18.29 -38.37
N ARG A 147 -2.01 -17.46 -38.70
CA ARG A 147 -2.31 -16.21 -38.00
C ARG A 147 -2.73 -16.43 -36.55
N VAL A 148 -3.62 -17.41 -36.33
CA VAL A 148 -4.17 -17.70 -35.00
C VAL A 148 -3.08 -18.26 -34.08
N VAL A 149 -2.22 -19.14 -34.60
CA VAL A 149 -1.12 -19.73 -33.84
C VAL A 149 -0.08 -18.67 -33.46
N ALA A 150 0.30 -17.79 -34.39
CA ALA A 150 1.26 -16.71 -34.13
C ALA A 150 0.74 -15.73 -33.07
N ALA A 151 -0.52 -15.29 -33.18
CA ALA A 151 -1.14 -14.40 -32.20
C ALA A 151 -1.27 -15.05 -30.81
N GLY A 152 -1.63 -16.34 -30.75
CA GLY A 152 -1.74 -17.09 -29.51
C GLY A 152 -0.40 -17.24 -28.78
N ALA A 153 0.66 -17.60 -29.51
CA ALA A 153 2.01 -17.71 -28.96
C ALA A 153 2.54 -16.36 -28.47
N GLY A 154 2.34 -15.28 -29.24
CA GLY A 154 2.73 -13.92 -28.85
C GLY A 154 2.02 -13.45 -27.57
N ARG A 155 0.71 -13.69 -27.46
CA ARG A 155 -0.07 -13.38 -26.24
C ARG A 155 0.45 -14.15 -25.02
N MET A 156 0.68 -15.45 -25.14
CA MET A 156 1.16 -16.25 -24.00
C MET A 156 2.53 -15.78 -23.53
N ALA A 157 3.45 -15.51 -24.46
CA ALA A 157 4.80 -15.05 -24.12
C ALA A 157 4.79 -13.64 -23.48
N LEU A 158 3.98 -12.71 -23.99
CA LEU A 158 3.86 -11.36 -23.42
C LEU A 158 3.19 -11.37 -22.04
N THR A 159 2.18 -12.21 -21.83
CA THR A 159 1.56 -12.36 -20.51
C THR A 159 2.54 -12.97 -19.52
N ALA A 160 3.29 -14.02 -19.90
CA ALA A 160 4.29 -14.63 -19.04
C ALA A 160 5.39 -13.63 -18.64
N ALA A 161 5.94 -12.86 -19.59
CA ALA A 161 6.92 -11.83 -19.29
C ALA A 161 6.35 -10.70 -18.40
N GLY A 162 5.07 -10.36 -18.56
CA GLY A 162 4.38 -9.40 -17.69
C GLY A 162 4.14 -9.92 -16.26
N ASP A 163 3.86 -11.21 -16.11
CA ASP A 163 3.74 -11.86 -14.81
C ASP A 163 5.12 -11.96 -14.12
N ASP A 164 6.17 -12.37 -14.85
CA ASP A 164 7.55 -12.39 -14.35
C ASP A 164 8.03 -11.00 -13.90
N TYR A 165 7.68 -9.95 -14.65
CA TYR A 165 7.92 -8.55 -14.24
C TYR A 165 7.22 -8.21 -12.92
N THR A 166 5.95 -8.63 -12.76
CA THR A 166 5.17 -8.38 -11.55
C THR A 166 5.79 -9.07 -10.35
N ASP A 167 6.25 -10.31 -10.52
CA ASP A 167 6.93 -11.08 -9.47
C ASP A 167 8.28 -10.45 -9.10
N GLN A 168 9.10 -10.08 -10.09
CA GLN A 168 10.39 -9.42 -9.85
C GLN A 168 10.23 -8.04 -9.19
N ALA A 169 9.20 -7.28 -9.57
CA ALA A 169 8.88 -5.99 -8.97
C ALA A 169 8.47 -6.14 -7.50
N ASN A 170 7.67 -7.16 -7.18
CA ASN A 170 7.29 -7.45 -5.79
C ASN A 170 8.49 -7.91 -4.97
N ASP A 171 9.32 -8.81 -5.52
CA ASP A 171 10.55 -9.28 -4.90
C ASP A 171 11.53 -8.13 -4.59
N ALA A 172 11.69 -7.16 -5.49
CA ALA A 172 12.55 -5.99 -5.26
C ALA A 172 12.12 -5.19 -4.01
N GLY A 173 10.82 -5.14 -3.74
CA GLY A 173 10.27 -4.57 -2.51
C GLY A 173 10.56 -5.41 -1.27
N GLN A 174 10.61 -6.75 -1.39
CA GLN A 174 10.77 -7.68 -0.27
C GLN A 174 12.23 -7.98 0.12
N ARG A 175 13.18 -8.03 -0.83
CA ARG A 175 14.56 -8.51 -0.62
C ARG A 175 15.38 -7.72 0.39
N HIS A 176 15.02 -6.46 0.63
CA HIS A 176 15.74 -5.59 1.57
C HIS A 176 15.04 -5.49 2.94
N HIS A 177 14.07 -6.37 3.21
CA HIS A 177 13.31 -6.48 4.47
C HIS A 177 13.66 -7.70 5.33
N ASP A 178 14.93 -8.11 5.38
CA ASP A 178 15.43 -9.25 6.17
C ASP A 178 15.58 -8.99 7.69
N GLY A 179 14.72 -8.16 8.29
CA GLY A 179 14.76 -7.94 9.74
C GLY A 179 13.43 -7.48 10.32
N ASP A 180 12.69 -8.40 10.96
CA ASP A 180 11.62 -8.18 11.96
C ASP A 180 10.64 -6.99 11.73
N GLN A 181 10.44 -6.54 10.50
CA GLN A 181 9.65 -5.36 10.18
C GLN A 181 8.73 -5.61 8.99
N PRO A 182 7.43 -5.28 9.10
CA PRO A 182 6.48 -5.47 8.01
C PRO A 182 6.80 -4.52 6.83
N PRO A 183 6.58 -4.98 5.58
CA PRO A 183 6.88 -4.20 4.39
C PRO A 183 6.06 -2.90 4.34
N PRO A 184 6.56 -1.81 3.73
CA PRO A 184 5.68 -0.77 3.22
C PRO A 184 4.77 -1.45 2.21
N ALA A 185 3.46 -1.32 2.40
CA ALA A 185 2.47 -1.94 1.53
C ALA A 185 2.75 -1.55 0.07
N ALA A 186 3.30 -2.49 -0.70
CA ALA A 186 3.47 -2.37 -2.13
C ALA A 186 2.09 -2.51 -2.76
N THR A 187 1.44 -1.38 -3.02
CA THR A 187 0.25 -1.34 -3.89
C THR A 187 0.72 -1.54 -5.32
N SER A 188 0.53 -2.74 -5.85
CA SER A 188 0.66 -3.04 -7.27
C SER A 188 -0.37 -2.22 -8.05
N GLY A 189 0.08 -1.17 -8.75
CA GLY A 189 -0.73 -0.37 -9.67
C GLY A 189 -1.05 1.04 -9.16
N MET A 190 -0.47 2.05 -9.84
CA MET A 190 -0.55 3.50 -9.58
C MET A 190 0.19 3.98 -8.33
N MET A 191 1.44 4.39 -8.52
CA MET A 191 2.01 5.45 -7.69
C MET A 191 1.23 6.75 -7.97
N PRO A 192 0.56 7.39 -6.99
CA PRO A 192 0.21 8.78 -7.13
C PRO A 192 1.51 9.58 -6.93
N PHE A 193 2.17 9.96 -8.02
CA PHE A 193 3.28 10.91 -8.02
C PHE A 193 2.88 12.35 -7.63
N SER A 194 1.75 12.53 -6.94
CA SER A 194 1.23 13.85 -6.54
C SER A 194 1.67 14.31 -5.14
N ALA A 195 2.37 13.49 -4.36
CA ALA A 195 2.76 13.84 -2.98
C ALA A 195 4.20 14.35 -2.79
N LEU A 196 4.98 14.53 -3.87
CA LEU A 196 6.38 15.00 -3.81
C LEU A 196 6.60 16.40 -4.41
N GLY A 197 5.53 17.19 -4.55
CA GLY A 197 5.58 18.60 -4.97
C GLY A 197 5.51 19.64 -3.84
N GLY A 198 5.40 19.23 -2.57
CA GLY A 198 5.13 20.12 -1.43
C GLY A 198 6.31 20.46 -0.51
N LEU A 199 7.52 19.95 -0.77
CA LEU A 199 8.70 20.15 0.11
C LEU A 199 9.66 21.24 -0.42
N ALA A 200 9.11 22.33 -0.92
CA ALA A 200 9.88 23.51 -1.34
C ALA A 200 9.23 24.84 -0.89
N ALA A 201 8.71 24.91 0.33
CA ALA A 201 8.51 26.16 1.05
C ALA A 201 8.26 25.87 2.54
N GLY A 202 9.23 26.20 3.40
CA GLY A 202 9.00 26.24 4.85
C GLY A 202 10.03 25.53 5.71
N ALA A 203 11.33 25.81 5.51
CA ALA A 203 12.25 25.74 6.63
C ALA A 203 11.88 26.86 7.62
N GLY A 204 11.30 26.50 8.76
CA GLY A 204 11.14 27.40 9.90
C GLY A 204 9.87 27.20 10.72
N ALA A 205 9.90 26.24 11.65
CA ALA A 205 9.30 26.37 13.00
C ALA A 205 9.41 25.03 13.78
N LEU A 206 10.61 24.69 14.24
CA LEU A 206 10.75 23.95 15.49
C LEU A 206 10.79 24.99 16.62
N ALA A 207 9.67 25.15 17.34
CA ALA A 207 9.57 25.56 18.74
C ALA A 207 8.20 26.19 19.04
N GLY A 208 7.47 25.58 19.97
CA GLY A 208 6.45 26.26 20.76
C GLY A 208 4.99 26.00 20.37
N ARG A 209 4.39 24.97 20.99
CA ARG A 209 3.10 25.13 21.69
C ARG A 209 2.80 23.92 22.56
N HIS A 210 3.08 24.08 23.86
CA HIS A 210 2.17 23.57 24.88
C HIS A 210 0.85 24.37 24.82
N ALA A 211 -0.23 23.69 25.19
CA ALA A 211 -1.56 24.19 25.58
C ALA A 211 -2.59 24.46 24.46
N GLY A 212 -3.69 23.73 24.59
CA GLY A 212 -4.91 23.74 23.77
C GLY A 212 -5.27 22.30 23.38
N ALA A 213 -5.55 21.37 24.30
CA ALA A 213 -6.64 21.45 25.27
C ALA A 213 -7.93 22.04 24.64
N GLY A 214 -8.32 21.51 23.49
CA GLY A 214 -9.73 21.33 23.17
C GLY A 214 -10.10 19.96 23.70
N MET A 215 -10.83 19.92 24.82
CA MET A 215 -11.39 18.69 25.38
C MET A 215 -12.22 17.99 24.30
N ILE A 216 -11.68 16.93 23.71
CA ILE A 216 -12.50 15.75 23.48
C ILE A 216 -12.35 14.96 24.76
N ASP A 217 -13.51 14.71 25.35
CA ASP A 217 -13.73 14.10 26.65
C ASP A 217 -12.94 12.80 26.83
N GLU A 218 -11.94 12.81 27.73
CA GLU A 218 -11.26 11.61 28.25
C GLU A 218 -12.22 10.70 29.06
N SER A 219 -13.49 11.09 29.23
CA SER A 219 -14.54 10.26 29.83
C SER A 219 -15.17 9.22 28.88
N SER A 220 -14.81 9.15 27.59
CA SER A 220 -15.34 8.12 26.67
C SER A 220 -14.38 6.96 26.39
N LEU A 221 -13.44 6.70 27.29
CA LEU A 221 -12.57 5.50 27.29
C LEU A 221 -13.30 4.20 27.73
N ALA A 222 -14.63 4.20 27.85
CA ALA A 222 -15.37 3.09 28.48
C ALA A 222 -16.50 2.45 27.66
N GLU A 223 -16.76 2.89 26.43
CA GLU A 223 -17.65 2.16 25.52
C GLU A 223 -17.09 2.34 24.11
N ILE A 224 -16.74 1.24 23.47
CA ILE A 224 -16.68 1.20 22.01
C ILE A 224 -18.02 1.76 21.55
N ASP A 225 -18.05 2.99 21.01
CA ASP A 225 -19.28 3.64 20.55
C ASP A 225 -19.78 2.88 19.31
N SER A 226 -20.50 1.80 19.59
CA SER A 226 -21.07 0.87 18.61
C SER A 226 -22.05 1.59 17.70
N ASP A 227 -22.77 2.58 18.24
CA ASP A 227 -23.64 3.48 17.48
C ASP A 227 -22.84 4.36 16.51
N TRP A 228 -21.67 4.86 16.90
CA TRP A 228 -20.77 5.56 15.99
C TRP A 228 -20.19 4.62 14.93
N LEU A 229 -19.71 3.43 15.30
CA LEU A 229 -19.15 2.45 14.37
C LEU A 229 -20.17 2.02 13.31
N GLN A 230 -21.40 1.70 13.72
CA GLN A 230 -22.48 1.31 12.82
C GLN A 230 -22.90 2.47 11.91
N ARG A 231 -23.05 3.69 12.44
CA ARG A 231 -23.34 4.88 11.60
C ARG A 231 -22.23 5.17 10.61
N ARG A 232 -20.97 5.01 11.02
CA ARG A 232 -19.82 5.24 10.14
C ARG A 232 -19.72 4.18 9.06
N ALA A 233 -19.93 2.90 9.39
CA ALA A 233 -20.04 1.83 8.40
C ALA A 233 -21.15 2.11 7.38
N ALA A 234 -22.34 2.50 7.85
CA ALA A 234 -23.47 2.85 6.98
C ALA A 234 -23.16 4.06 6.09
N GLN A 235 -22.47 5.09 6.62
CA GLN A 235 -22.05 6.25 5.85
C GLN A 235 -21.05 5.87 4.75
N LEU A 236 -20.06 5.02 5.06
CA LEU A 236 -19.09 4.53 4.08
C LEU A 236 -19.75 3.70 2.98
N GLN A 237 -20.71 2.84 3.33
CA GLN A 237 -21.45 2.05 2.35
C GLN A 237 -22.38 2.92 1.50
N ALA A 238 -23.06 3.90 2.09
CA ALA A 238 -23.96 4.82 1.38
C ALA A 238 -23.22 5.83 0.49
N GLY A 239 -21.96 6.13 0.80
CA GLY A 239 -21.09 6.97 -0.01
C GLY A 239 -20.60 6.33 -1.30
N LEU A 240 -20.79 5.01 -1.47
CA LEU A 240 -20.38 4.32 -2.69
C LEU A 240 -21.23 4.76 -3.90
N PRO A 241 -20.61 4.95 -5.08
CA PRO A 241 -21.35 5.15 -6.32
C PRO A 241 -22.32 3.99 -6.60
N SER A 242 -23.50 4.30 -7.13
CA SER A 242 -24.52 3.29 -7.44
C SER A 242 -24.05 2.20 -8.41
N SER A 243 -23.02 2.48 -9.21
CA SER A 243 -22.39 1.53 -10.12
C SER A 243 -21.65 0.38 -9.40
N VAL A 244 -21.23 0.57 -8.15
CA VAL A 244 -20.42 -0.39 -7.39
C VAL A 244 -20.99 -0.73 -6.01
N ALA A 245 -22.02 -0.02 -5.55
CA ALA A 245 -22.65 -0.23 -4.23
C ALA A 245 -23.17 -1.66 -4.00
N GLY A 246 -23.44 -2.43 -5.07
CA GLY A 246 -23.83 -3.84 -4.99
C GLY A 246 -22.68 -4.85 -5.03
N SER A 247 -21.47 -4.45 -5.43
CA SER A 247 -20.30 -5.32 -5.59
C SER A 247 -19.18 -5.05 -4.60
N VAL A 248 -19.13 -3.84 -4.03
CA VAL A 248 -18.13 -3.42 -3.05
C VAL A 248 -18.78 -3.29 -1.67
N ARG A 249 -18.15 -3.90 -0.68
CA ARG A 249 -18.55 -3.83 0.73
C ARG A 249 -17.54 -3.01 1.51
N MET A 250 -18.03 -2.19 2.43
CA MET A 250 -17.24 -1.38 3.33
C MET A 250 -17.50 -1.79 4.78
N ALA A 251 -16.45 -1.78 5.58
CA ALA A 251 -16.49 -2.00 7.02
C ALA A 251 -15.56 -1.00 7.72
N ILE A 252 -15.72 -0.84 9.02
CA ILE A 252 -14.82 -0.04 9.86
C ILE A 252 -14.52 -0.80 11.14
N GLY A 253 -13.28 -0.77 11.57
CA GLY A 253 -12.85 -1.35 12.82
C GLY A 253 -12.03 -0.39 13.65
N VAL A 254 -12.04 -0.63 14.95
CA VAL A 254 -11.26 0.09 15.95
C VAL A 254 -10.44 -0.87 16.77
N GLY A 255 -9.23 -0.45 17.10
CA GLY A 255 -8.32 -1.20 17.95
C GLY A 255 -7.35 -0.28 18.66
N THR A 256 -6.49 -0.87 19.48
CA THR A 256 -5.47 -0.14 20.23
C THR A 256 -4.09 -0.60 19.81
N ALA A 257 -3.23 0.34 19.42
CA ALA A 257 -1.84 0.08 19.08
C ALA A 257 -1.00 -0.17 20.34
N THR A 258 0.21 -0.72 20.16
CA THR A 258 1.15 -1.01 21.27
C THR A 258 1.56 0.21 22.09
N ASP A 259 1.44 1.43 21.54
CA ASP A 259 1.69 2.69 22.24
C ASP A 259 0.47 3.22 23.01
N GLY A 260 -0.64 2.47 23.03
CA GLY A 260 -1.90 2.85 23.65
C GLY A 260 -2.76 3.80 22.81
N SER A 261 -2.33 4.15 21.60
CA SER A 261 -3.12 5.00 20.70
C SER A 261 -4.26 4.22 20.04
N ARG A 262 -5.38 4.90 19.78
CA ARG A 262 -6.52 4.33 19.06
C ARG A 262 -6.23 4.32 17.56
N ALA A 263 -6.35 3.15 16.94
CA ALA A 263 -6.31 2.99 15.50
C ALA A 263 -7.72 2.79 14.95
N VAL A 264 -8.05 3.50 13.87
CA VAL A 264 -9.32 3.37 13.15
C VAL A 264 -9.01 2.91 11.73
N VAL A 265 -9.57 1.78 11.32
CA VAL A 265 -9.25 1.13 10.05
C VAL A 265 -10.54 0.90 9.27
N VAL A 266 -10.59 1.40 8.05
CA VAL A 266 -11.70 1.21 7.12
C VAL A 266 -11.34 0.08 6.17
N GLY A 267 -12.15 -0.97 6.13
CA GLY A 267 -11.98 -2.12 5.26
C GLY A 267 -12.81 -1.98 4.00
N THR A 268 -12.28 -2.45 2.87
CA THR A 268 -13.03 -2.66 1.63
C THR A 268 -12.86 -4.08 1.12
N SER A 269 -13.90 -4.63 0.48
CA SER A 269 -13.81 -5.90 -0.22
C SER A 269 -13.08 -5.81 -1.57
N ASP A 270 -12.70 -4.61 -1.98
CA ASP A 270 -11.90 -4.40 -3.17
C ASP A 270 -10.48 -4.96 -2.99
N PRO A 271 -9.92 -5.68 -3.99
CA PRO A 271 -8.49 -6.01 -4.00
C PRO A 271 -7.57 -4.78 -4.01
N TYR A 272 -8.05 -3.63 -4.46
CA TYR A 272 -7.28 -2.39 -4.55
C TYR A 272 -7.92 -1.30 -3.66
N PRO A 273 -7.41 -1.06 -2.45
CA PRO A 273 -7.98 -0.07 -1.53
C PRO A 273 -7.59 1.36 -1.95
N TYR A 274 -8.41 1.97 -2.81
CA TYR A 274 -8.35 3.40 -3.10
C TYR A 274 -9.62 4.11 -2.62
N GLU A 275 -9.47 5.38 -2.26
CA GLU A 275 -10.60 6.23 -1.89
C GLU A 275 -11.47 6.47 -3.13
N ARG A 276 -12.73 6.03 -3.08
CA ARG A 276 -13.67 6.18 -4.18
C ARG A 276 -14.39 7.52 -4.06
N GLU A 277 -14.78 8.08 -5.21
CA GLU A 277 -15.62 9.29 -5.23
C GLU A 277 -16.90 9.05 -4.42
N GLY A 278 -17.13 9.86 -3.39
CA GLY A 278 -18.27 9.75 -2.46
C GLY A 278 -17.97 9.04 -1.14
N THR A 279 -16.84 8.32 -1.02
CA THR A 279 -16.38 7.74 0.26
C THR A 279 -15.22 8.54 0.81
N GLU A 280 -15.51 9.51 1.68
CA GLU A 280 -14.47 10.34 2.32
C GLU A 280 -13.97 9.69 3.62
N LEU A 281 -12.65 9.53 3.74
CA LEU A 281 -12.01 9.06 4.97
C LEU A 281 -11.90 10.18 6.01
N GLY A 282 -12.17 9.83 7.26
CA GLY A 282 -12.04 10.72 8.40
C GLY A 282 -10.59 10.93 8.83
N PRO A 283 -10.29 11.99 9.59
CA PRO A 283 -8.94 12.21 10.12
C PRO A 283 -8.52 11.05 11.03
N GLY A 284 -7.41 10.40 10.70
CA GLY A 284 -6.88 9.25 11.45
C GLY A 284 -7.45 7.89 11.04
N GLU A 285 -8.30 7.83 10.00
CA GLU A 285 -8.77 6.57 9.43
C GLU A 285 -7.78 6.03 8.37
N THR A 286 -7.55 4.72 8.38
CA THR A 286 -6.68 4.04 7.41
C THR A 286 -7.50 3.09 6.54
N LEU A 287 -7.47 3.26 5.22
CA LEU A 287 -8.17 2.38 4.27
C LEU A 287 -7.35 1.14 3.92
N VAL A 288 -7.98 -0.03 3.96
CA VAL A 288 -7.33 -1.33 3.69
C VAL A 288 -8.24 -2.24 2.87
N GLY A 289 -7.65 -3.09 2.03
CA GLY A 289 -8.33 -4.04 1.17
C GLY A 289 -7.38 -5.15 0.75
N ASN A 290 -7.90 -6.38 0.66
CA ASN A 290 -7.13 -7.57 0.30
C ASN A 290 -7.91 -8.50 -0.67
N GLY A 291 -9.01 -8.01 -1.26
CA GLY A 291 -9.85 -8.77 -2.19
C GLY A 291 -10.71 -9.86 -1.53
N ARG A 292 -10.74 -9.90 -0.19
CA ARG A 292 -11.61 -10.79 0.61
C ARG A 292 -12.74 -9.95 1.24
N ALA A 293 -13.37 -10.46 2.30
CA ALA A 293 -14.32 -9.68 3.08
C ALA A 293 -13.65 -8.46 3.73
N ALA A 294 -14.34 -7.32 3.74
CA ALA A 294 -13.81 -6.04 4.23
C ALA A 294 -13.35 -6.12 5.70
N GLU A 295 -14.07 -6.90 6.50
CA GLU A 295 -13.82 -7.16 7.91
C GLU A 295 -12.53 -7.96 8.13
N LEU A 296 -12.23 -8.90 7.23
CA LEU A 296 -10.98 -9.66 7.28
C LEU A 296 -9.79 -8.80 6.89
N ALA A 297 -9.95 -7.89 5.93
CA ALA A 297 -8.91 -6.92 5.57
C ALA A 297 -8.53 -6.03 6.77
N ILE A 298 -9.51 -5.61 7.57
CA ILE A 298 -9.30 -4.84 8.80
C ILE A 298 -8.49 -5.64 9.81
N VAL A 299 -8.93 -6.85 10.16
CA VAL A 299 -8.23 -7.70 11.14
C VAL A 299 -6.81 -8.02 10.69
N ASP A 300 -6.65 -8.45 9.44
CA ASP A 300 -5.35 -8.79 8.88
C ASP A 300 -4.39 -7.60 8.96
N HIS A 301 -4.88 -6.38 8.76
CA HIS A 301 -4.08 -5.16 8.92
C HIS A 301 -3.76 -4.85 10.38
N MET A 302 -4.75 -4.93 11.27
CA MET A 302 -4.55 -4.65 12.70
C MET A 302 -3.54 -5.60 13.33
N ILE A 303 -3.68 -6.91 13.11
CA ILE A 303 -2.73 -7.92 13.58
C ILE A 303 -1.32 -7.64 13.04
N ARG A 304 -1.21 -7.33 11.74
CA ARG A 304 0.08 -7.05 11.08
C ARG A 304 0.76 -5.78 11.61
N THR A 305 -0.01 -4.79 12.05
CA THR A 305 0.49 -3.52 12.56
C THR A 305 0.65 -3.49 14.08
N GLY A 306 0.37 -4.61 14.76
CA GLY A 306 0.43 -4.70 16.21
C GLY A 306 -0.68 -3.90 16.90
N VAL A 307 -1.80 -3.70 16.20
CA VAL A 307 -3.03 -3.16 16.76
C VAL A 307 -3.90 -4.32 17.24
N ASP A 308 -4.29 -4.28 18.50
CA ASP A 308 -5.24 -5.25 19.07
C ASP A 308 -6.66 -4.86 18.65
N PRO A 309 -7.37 -5.68 17.85
CA PRO A 309 -8.70 -5.36 17.36
C PRO A 309 -9.72 -5.43 18.50
N HIS A 310 -10.55 -4.40 18.65
CA HIS A 310 -11.57 -4.34 19.70
C HIS A 310 -12.99 -4.48 19.13
N ALA A 311 -13.29 -3.81 18.03
CA ALA A 311 -14.59 -3.93 17.39
C ALA A 311 -14.56 -3.65 15.90
N ILE A 312 -15.50 -4.27 15.17
CA ILE A 312 -15.66 -4.15 13.72
C ILE A 312 -17.15 -4.01 13.40
N ALA A 313 -17.50 -2.99 12.63
CA ALA A 313 -18.83 -2.78 12.11
C ALA A 313 -18.87 -2.83 10.58
N ALA A 314 -19.92 -3.45 10.05
CA ALA A 314 -20.22 -3.49 8.62
C ALA A 314 -21.67 -3.05 8.37
N ALA A 315 -21.90 -2.37 7.24
CA ALA A 315 -23.23 -1.93 6.84
C ALA A 315 -24.04 -3.03 6.13
N THR A 316 -23.41 -4.15 5.81
CA THR A 316 -24.01 -5.29 5.12
C THR A 316 -23.84 -6.56 5.97
N PRO A 317 -24.73 -7.55 5.84
CA PRO A 317 -24.59 -8.80 6.56
C PRO A 317 -23.25 -9.50 6.27
N MET A 318 -22.63 -10.02 7.33
CA MET A 318 -21.40 -10.81 7.23
C MET A 318 -21.73 -12.25 6.84
N SER A 319 -20.92 -12.85 5.97
CA SER A 319 -21.07 -14.28 5.67
C SER A 319 -20.70 -15.15 6.89
N SER A 320 -21.27 -16.34 7.00
CA SER A 320 -20.93 -17.30 8.06
C SER A 320 -19.45 -17.67 8.09
N GLU A 321 -18.79 -17.68 6.93
CA GLU A 321 -17.35 -17.89 6.80
C GLU A 321 -16.54 -16.73 7.40
N THR A 322 -16.97 -15.49 7.16
CA THR A 322 -16.34 -14.28 7.70
C THR A 322 -16.49 -14.22 9.21
N MET A 323 -17.70 -14.46 9.74
CA MET A 323 -17.93 -14.56 11.18
C MET A 323 -17.10 -15.68 11.81
N GLY A 324 -17.01 -16.84 11.13
CA GLY A 324 -16.16 -17.97 11.51
C GLY A 324 -14.70 -17.59 11.72
N ALA A 325 -14.13 -16.86 10.78
CA ALA A 325 -12.74 -16.42 10.83
C ALA A 325 -12.50 -15.33 11.89
N LEU A 326 -13.50 -14.49 12.18
CA LEU A 326 -13.38 -13.38 13.13
C LEU A 326 -13.55 -13.81 14.59
N MET A 327 -14.24 -14.92 14.88
CA MET A 327 -14.47 -15.41 16.25
C MET A 327 -13.18 -15.65 17.06
N GLY A 328 -12.04 -15.91 16.40
CA GLY A 328 -10.75 -16.13 17.06
C GLY A 328 -9.98 -14.86 17.42
N THR A 329 -10.49 -13.67 17.06
CA THR A 329 -9.78 -12.39 17.16
C THR A 329 -10.10 -11.60 18.42
N GLY A 330 -11.16 -11.97 19.15
CA GLY A 330 -11.63 -11.25 20.34
C GLY A 330 -12.34 -9.93 20.03
N ALA A 331 -12.47 -9.53 18.76
CA ALA A 331 -13.17 -8.31 18.36
C ALA A 331 -14.69 -8.48 18.43
N GLU A 332 -15.38 -7.46 18.92
CA GLU A 332 -16.84 -7.37 18.89
C GLU A 332 -17.33 -7.05 17.46
N LEU A 333 -18.37 -7.75 17.01
CA LEU A 333 -18.85 -7.66 15.62
C LEU A 333 -20.23 -7.02 15.57
N PHE A 334 -20.37 -6.00 14.72
CA PHE A 334 -21.62 -5.28 14.48
C PHE A 334 -21.99 -5.33 13.01
N ALA A 335 -22.98 -6.14 12.63
CA ALA A 335 -23.52 -6.17 11.29
C ALA A 335 -25.03 -6.38 11.32
N PRO A 336 -25.77 -5.90 10.30
CA PRO A 336 -27.18 -6.23 10.18
C PRO A 336 -27.37 -7.74 9.95
N ASP A 337 -28.44 -8.29 10.52
CA ASP A 337 -28.81 -9.69 10.28
C ASP A 337 -29.11 -9.92 8.79
N ASP A 338 -28.73 -11.08 8.27
CA ASP A 338 -28.95 -11.54 6.88
C ASP A 338 -30.46 -11.70 6.54
N GLY A 339 -31.36 -11.30 7.44
CA GLY A 339 -32.80 -11.55 7.41
C GLY A 339 -33.72 -10.31 7.41
N ALA A 340 -33.21 -9.10 7.15
CA ALA A 340 -34.09 -7.94 6.99
C ALA A 340 -34.71 -7.88 5.58
N GLU A 341 -35.81 -8.61 5.37
CA GLU A 341 -36.68 -8.34 4.22
C GLU A 341 -37.23 -6.89 4.32
N PRO A 342 -37.19 -6.10 3.24
CA PRO A 342 -37.79 -4.77 3.22
C PRO A 342 -39.32 -4.90 3.16
N GLY A 343 -39.95 -4.71 4.32
CA GLY A 343 -41.35 -4.29 4.41
C GLY A 343 -42.42 -5.36 4.17
N VAL A 344 -42.85 -6.02 5.24
CA VAL A 344 -44.26 -6.36 5.39
C VAL A 344 -44.75 -5.74 6.70
N HIS A 345 -45.35 -4.56 6.55
CA HIS A 345 -46.17 -3.93 7.57
C HIS A 345 -47.37 -4.86 7.80
N TRP A 346 -47.28 -5.79 8.75
CA TRP A 346 -48.45 -6.52 9.23
C TRP A 346 -49.33 -5.48 9.95
N LEU A 347 -50.40 -5.06 9.28
CA LEU A 347 -51.50 -4.35 9.94
C LEU A 347 -51.98 -5.21 11.12
N PRO A 348 -52.21 -4.65 12.32
CA PRO A 348 -52.99 -5.36 13.30
C PRO A 348 -54.40 -5.58 12.73
N ASP A 349 -54.78 -6.85 12.58
CA ASP A 349 -56.15 -7.24 12.25
C ASP A 349 -57.02 -6.89 13.46
N ASP A 350 -57.76 -5.80 13.31
CA ASP A 350 -58.81 -5.36 14.22
C ASP A 350 -60.01 -6.32 14.07
N GLY A 351 -60.18 -7.17 15.07
CA GLY A 351 -61.50 -7.45 15.63
C GLY A 351 -62.30 -8.62 15.05
N GLY A 352 -63.14 -9.15 15.93
CA GLY A 352 -64.22 -10.09 15.59
C GLY A 352 -64.01 -11.44 16.27
N ASP A 353 -64.32 -11.56 17.55
CA ASP A 353 -65.67 -11.91 18.00
C ASP A 353 -66.16 -13.24 17.40
N GLN A 354 -66.21 -14.29 18.23
CA GLN A 354 -67.46 -15.03 18.48
C GLN A 354 -67.26 -16.22 19.43
N SER A 355 -68.11 -16.20 20.46
CA SER A 355 -68.74 -17.32 21.20
C SER A 355 -67.89 -18.26 22.05
#